data_AF-T1EIH0-F1
#
_entry.id   AF-T1EIH0-F1
#
_cell.length_a   1.000
_cell.length_b   1.000
_cell.length_c   1.000
_cell.angle_alpha   90.00
_cell.angle_beta   90.00
_cell.angle_gamma   90.00
#
_symmetry.space_group_name_H-M   'P 1'
#
loop_
_entity.id
_entity.type
_entity.pdbx_description
1 polymer ?
#
loop_
_entity_poly.entity_id
_entity_poly.type
_entity_poly.pdbx_seq_one_letter_code
_entity_poly.pdbx_strand_id
1 'polypeptide(L)'
;FQIGTKVQLKSGTLKNIEQLTTRDFVDDSNFKDLDLNLRKMFVMHMKENHEMNSVMLGFAIVEENVQMTVEARVEHPFFLLNRGWASYSPDETWNKFGMTCERLQVGNCCLGL
;
A
#
# COMPACT_ATOMS: atom_id res chain seq x y z
N PHE A 1 -3.03 8.43 -3.68
CA PHE A 1 -1.97 8.10 -4.65
C PHE A 1 -2.11 8.98 -5.87
N GLN A 2 -1.04 9.61 -6.33
CA GLN A 2 -1.00 10.38 -7.58
C GLN A 2 0.33 10.07 -8.27
N ILE A 3 0.28 9.49 -9.47
CA ILE A 3 1.49 9.12 -10.20
C ILE A 3 2.35 10.35 -10.51
N GLY A 4 3.68 10.18 -10.50
CA GLY A 4 4.64 11.25 -10.74
C GLY A 4 4.85 12.19 -9.55
N THR A 5 4.11 12.01 -8.46
CA THR A 5 4.40 12.68 -7.19
C THR A 5 5.78 12.29 -6.71
N LYS A 6 6.64 13.28 -6.46
CA LYS A 6 7.96 13.07 -5.87
C LYS A 6 7.82 12.96 -4.35
N VAL A 7 8.26 11.83 -3.82
CA VAL A 7 8.37 11.57 -2.40
C VAL A 7 9.81 11.84 -1.99
N GLN A 8 9.99 12.68 -0.97
CA GLN A 8 11.29 12.89 -0.34
C GLN A 8 11.50 11.80 0.71
N LEU A 9 12.54 10.99 0.51
CA LEU A 9 12.94 9.95 1.44
C LEU A 9 13.71 10.58 2.62
N LYS A 10 13.84 9.84 3.73
CA LYS A 10 14.66 10.27 4.87
C LYS A 10 16.11 10.59 4.50
N SER A 11 16.65 9.90 3.50
CA SER A 11 17.98 10.18 2.95
C SER A 11 18.09 11.56 2.27
N GLY A 12 16.98 12.27 2.09
CA GLY A 12 16.87 13.49 1.31
C GLY A 12 16.70 13.25 -0.19
N THR A 13 16.83 12.00 -0.67
CA THR A 13 16.61 11.64 -2.07
C THR A 13 15.15 11.83 -2.47
N LEU A 14 14.91 12.37 -3.67
CA LEU A 14 13.58 12.44 -4.26
C LEU A 14 13.37 11.25 -5.20
N LYS A 15 12.25 10.54 -5.01
CA LYS A 15 11.87 9.39 -5.82
C LYS A 15 10.41 9.50 -6.20
N ASN A 16 10.04 9.05 -7.39
CA ASN A 16 8.63 9.02 -7.74
C ASN A 16 7.89 7.96 -6.90
N ILE A 17 6.66 8.26 -6.51
CA ILE A 17 5.84 7.38 -5.67
C ILE A 17 5.70 5.97 -6.28
N GLU A 18 5.52 5.86 -7.59
CA GLU A 18 5.38 4.56 -8.26
C GLU A 18 6.65 3.70 -8.23
N GLN A 19 7.81 4.30 -7.94
CA GLN A 19 9.09 3.60 -7.88
C GLN A 19 9.49 3.18 -6.46
N LEU A 20 8.69 3.51 -5.44
CA LEU A 20 9.00 3.20 -4.05
C LEU A 20 9.16 1.68 -3.84
N THR A 21 10.08 1.34 -2.95
CA THR A 21 10.45 0.01 -2.52
C THR A 21 10.48 -0.03 -1.01
N THR A 22 10.39 -1.22 -0.41
CA THR A 22 10.41 -1.33 1.06
C THR A 22 11.67 -0.75 1.69
N ARG A 23 12.81 -0.82 1.00
CA ARG A 23 14.07 -0.23 1.45
C ARG A 23 14.00 1.28 1.61
N ASP A 24 13.13 1.96 0.85
CA ASP A 24 12.95 3.40 0.94
C ASP A 24 12.26 3.83 2.26
N PHE A 25 11.72 2.87 3.03
CA PHE A 25 11.04 3.08 4.30
C PHE A 25 11.81 2.53 5.51
N VAL A 26 12.93 1.84 5.29
CA VAL A 26 13.77 1.26 6.33
C VAL A 26 14.98 2.18 6.53
N ASP A 27 15.34 2.45 7.78
CA ASP A 27 16.54 3.22 8.10
C ASP A 27 17.79 2.36 7.90
N ASP A 28 18.78 2.84 7.12
CA ASP A 28 20.03 2.12 6.83
C ASP A 28 20.82 1.73 8.10
N SER A 29 20.55 2.42 9.22
CA SER A 29 21.24 2.25 10.49
C SER A 29 20.79 1.02 11.30
N ASN A 30 19.62 0.43 11.02
CA ASN A 30 19.19 -0.86 11.57
C ASN A 30 18.00 -1.38 10.77
N PHE A 31 18.20 -2.49 10.04
CA PHE A 31 17.15 -3.24 9.31
C PHE A 31 15.95 -3.70 10.18
N LYS A 32 15.98 -3.44 11.49
CA LYS A 32 14.97 -3.85 12.47
C LYS A 32 13.86 -2.81 12.66
N ASP A 33 14.11 -1.54 12.35
CA ASP A 33 13.14 -0.47 12.56
C ASP A 33 12.67 0.07 11.19
N LEU A 34 11.54 -0.48 10.72
CA LEU A 34 10.69 0.28 9.80
C LEU A 34 10.30 1.56 10.54
N ASP A 35 10.39 2.72 9.88
CA ASP A 35 10.10 4.01 10.51
C ASP A 35 8.86 3.91 11.41
N LEU A 36 9.01 4.19 12.71
CA LEU A 36 7.98 3.98 13.76
C LEU A 36 6.64 4.68 13.46
N ASN A 37 6.60 5.55 12.45
CA ASN A 37 5.40 6.23 11.97
C ASN A 37 4.58 5.42 10.93
N LEU A 38 5.15 4.37 10.33
CA LEU A 38 4.46 3.54 9.35
C LEU A 38 3.66 2.44 10.03
N ARG A 39 2.35 2.51 9.88
CA ARG A 39 1.44 1.52 10.48
C ARG A 39 1.37 0.27 9.62
N LYS A 40 1.64 -0.89 10.22
CA LYS A 40 1.44 -2.20 9.59
C LYS A 40 -0.03 -2.59 9.69
N MET A 41 -0.68 -2.77 8.55
CA MET A 41 -2.09 -3.10 8.44
C MET A 41 -2.26 -4.42 7.70
N PHE A 42 -2.92 -5.40 8.30
CA PHE A 42 -3.20 -6.67 7.65
C PHE A 42 -4.57 -6.67 7.01
N VAL A 43 -4.66 -7.09 5.74
CA VAL A 43 -5.94 -7.27 5.05
C VAL A 43 -6.65 -8.47 5.65
N MET A 44 -7.76 -8.25 6.34
CA MET A 44 -8.53 -9.30 7.02
C MET A 44 -9.62 -9.89 6.13
N HIS A 45 -10.28 -9.04 5.34
CA HIS A 45 -11.31 -9.46 4.40
C HIS A 45 -11.45 -8.42 3.28
N MET A 46 -12.02 -8.87 2.16
CA MET A 46 -12.30 -8.02 1.00
C MET A 46 -13.68 -8.37 0.47
N LYS A 47 -14.49 -7.36 0.16
CA LYS A 47 -15.80 -7.53 -0.47
C LYS A 47 -15.93 -6.57 -1.63
N GLU A 48 -16.08 -7.12 -2.83
CA GLU A 48 -16.27 -6.31 -4.04
C GLU A 48 -17.66 -5.68 -4.06
N ASN A 49 -17.73 -4.49 -4.64
CA ASN A 49 -18.95 -3.80 -4.98
C ASN A 49 -18.90 -3.40 -6.47
N HIS A 50 -19.49 -4.24 -7.32
CA HIS A 50 -19.48 -4.05 -8.77
C HIS A 50 -20.19 -2.77 -9.21
N GLU A 51 -21.25 -2.34 -8.50
CA GLU A 51 -22.00 -1.13 -8.87
C GLU A 51 -21.14 0.13 -8.75
N MET A 52 -20.26 0.15 -7.75
CA MET A 52 -19.38 1.28 -7.48
C MET A 52 -17.94 1.07 -7.99
N ASN A 53 -17.67 -0.02 -8.71
CA ASN A 53 -16.33 -0.46 -9.10
C ASN A 53 -15.30 -0.25 -7.96
N SER A 54 -15.68 -0.74 -6.78
CA SER A 54 -14.95 -0.57 -5.53
C SER A 54 -14.82 -1.89 -4.78
N VAL A 55 -13.94 -1.89 -3.80
CA VAL A 55 -13.75 -2.98 -2.85
C VAL A 55 -13.77 -2.41 -1.44
N MET A 56 -14.53 -3.07 -0.57
CA MET A 56 -14.52 -2.83 0.87
C MET A 56 -13.46 -3.75 1.51
N LEU A 57 -12.45 -3.14 2.12
CA LEU A 57 -11.30 -3.80 2.72
C LEU A 57 -11.37 -3.67 4.24
N GLY A 58 -11.33 -4.78 4.95
CA GLY A 58 -11.12 -4.78 6.40
C GLY A 58 -9.62 -4.85 6.70
N PHE A 59 -9.12 -3.95 7.53
CA PHE A 59 -7.74 -3.90 8.00
C PHE A 59 -7.66 -4.10 9.51
N ALA A 60 -6.59 -4.76 9.96
CA ALA A 60 -6.21 -4.83 11.37
C ALA A 60 -4.80 -4.25 11.59
N ILE A 61 -4.67 -3.34 12.56
CA ILE A 61 -3.39 -2.84 13.09
C ILE A 61 -3.15 -3.59 14.40
N VAL A 62 -2.34 -4.64 14.33
CA VAL A 62 -2.14 -5.57 15.47
C VAL A 62 -1.53 -4.88 16.68
N GLU A 63 -0.56 -4.00 16.45
CA GLU A 63 0.17 -3.29 17.52
C GLU A 63 -0.72 -2.31 18.29
N GLU A 64 -1.78 -1.81 17.67
CA GLU A 64 -2.74 -0.85 18.26
C GLU A 64 -4.06 -1.52 18.68
N ASN A 65 -4.24 -2.81 18.37
CA ASN A 65 -5.51 -3.53 18.52
C ASN A 65 -6.71 -2.80 17.86
N VAL A 66 -6.47 -2.20 16.69
CA VAL A 66 -7.46 -1.44 15.91
C VAL A 66 -7.90 -2.24 14.70
N GLN A 67 -9.20 -2.23 14.42
CA GLN A 67 -9.77 -2.69 13.15
C GLN A 67 -10.46 -1.52 12.44
N MET A 68 -10.32 -1.47 11.11
CA MET A 68 -10.94 -0.45 10.30
C MET A 68 -11.41 -1.01 8.97
N THR A 69 -12.42 -0.38 8.39
CA THR A 69 -12.93 -0.72 7.07
C THR A 69 -12.71 0.46 6.14
N VAL A 70 -12.16 0.19 4.97
CA VAL A 70 -11.89 1.20 3.93
C VAL A 70 -12.58 0.77 2.66
N GLU A 71 -13.38 1.65 2.08
CA GLU A 71 -13.83 1.49 0.70
C GLU A 71 -12.85 2.17 -0.24
N ALA A 72 -12.32 1.40 -1.20
CA ALA A 72 -11.39 1.91 -2.19
C ALA A 72 -11.84 1.48 -3.58
N ARG A 73 -11.50 2.29 -4.59
CA ARG A 73 -11.65 1.90 -5.99
C ARG A 73 -10.78 0.67 -6.28
N VAL A 74 -11.24 -0.23 -7.15
CA VAL A 74 -10.54 -1.50 -7.44
C VAL A 74 -9.12 -1.28 -7.97
N GLU A 75 -8.87 -0.16 -8.66
CA GLU A 75 -7.56 0.20 -9.18
C GLU A 75 -6.64 0.89 -8.18
N HIS A 76 -7.11 1.19 -6.96
CA HIS A 76 -6.34 1.93 -5.97
C HIS A 76 -5.13 1.11 -5.48
N PRO A 77 -3.90 1.65 -5.58
CA PRO A 77 -2.71 0.93 -5.14
C PRO A 77 -2.48 1.08 -3.63
N PHE A 78 -2.11 -0.02 -3.00
CA PHE A 78 -1.66 -0.17 -1.62
C PHE A 78 -0.20 -0.61 -1.61
N PHE A 79 0.59 -0.15 -0.65
CA PHE A 79 1.99 -0.53 -0.55
C PHE A 79 2.16 -1.73 0.38
N LEU A 80 2.59 -2.86 -0.15
CA LEU A 80 2.87 -4.08 0.60
C LEU A 80 4.30 -4.10 1.11
N LEU A 81 4.44 -4.45 2.39
CA LEU A 81 5.74 -4.65 3.01
C LEU A 81 6.51 -5.78 2.28
N ASN A 82 7.74 -5.49 1.87
CA ASN A 82 8.67 -6.34 1.11
C ASN A 82 8.20 -6.78 -0.29
N ARG A 83 7.08 -6.24 -0.80
CA ARG A 83 6.54 -6.62 -2.12
C ARG A 83 6.29 -5.43 -3.04
N GLY A 84 6.16 -4.22 -2.50
CA GLY A 84 5.90 -3.02 -3.29
C GLY A 84 4.42 -2.81 -3.54
N TRP A 85 4.06 -2.21 -4.68
CA TRP A 85 2.67 -1.85 -4.97
C TRP A 85 1.79 -3.06 -5.28
N ALA A 86 0.59 -3.08 -4.72
CA ALA A 86 -0.48 -4.03 -5.04
C ALA A 86 -1.84 -3.34 -5.11
N SER A 87 -2.79 -3.86 -5.88
CA SER A 87 -4.16 -3.34 -5.91
C SER A 87 -5.17 -4.47 -6.02
N TYR A 88 -6.45 -4.16 -5.86
CA TYR A 88 -7.49 -5.17 -6.07
C TYR A 88 -7.60 -5.54 -7.56
N SER A 89 -7.38 -4.63 -8.49
CA SER A 89 -7.40 -4.89 -9.94
C SER A 89 -6.12 -4.35 -10.59
N PRO A 90 -5.05 -5.17 -10.70
CA PRO A 90 -3.78 -4.74 -11.31
C PRO A 90 -3.93 -4.24 -12.74
N ASP A 91 -4.80 -4.86 -13.53
CA ASP A 91 -5.08 -4.45 -14.91
C ASP A 91 -5.69 -3.04 -14.95
N GLU A 92 -6.62 -2.72 -14.04
CA GLU A 92 -7.18 -1.36 -13.97
C GLU A 92 -6.18 -0.36 -13.40
N THR A 93 -5.32 -0.76 -12.47
CA THR A 93 -4.21 0.09 -12.00
C THR A 93 -3.26 0.41 -13.16
N TRP A 94 -2.92 -0.56 -13.99
CA TRP A 94 -2.14 -0.34 -15.21
C TRP A 94 -2.87 0.59 -16.19
N ASN A 95 -4.14 0.34 -16.48
CA ASN A 95 -4.89 1.17 -17.42
C ASN A 95 -5.04 2.62 -16.94
N LYS A 96 -5.17 2.84 -15.63
CA LYS A 96 -5.36 4.19 -15.07
C LYS A 96 -4.05 4.93 -14.83
N PHE A 97 -3.02 4.24 -14.35
CA PHE A 97 -1.78 4.87 -13.90
C PHE A 97 -0.56 4.46 -14.72
N GLY A 98 -0.62 3.43 -15.56
CA GLY A 98 0.54 2.94 -16.31
C GLY A 98 1.63 2.31 -15.44
N MET A 99 1.27 1.83 -14.25
CA MET A 99 2.18 1.16 -13.32
C MET A 99 1.80 -0.31 -13.15
N THR A 100 2.81 -1.18 -13.10
CA THR A 100 2.61 -2.58 -12.74
C THR A 100 2.52 -2.72 -11.22
N CYS A 101 1.61 -3.57 -10.75
CA CYS A 101 1.48 -3.91 -9.34
C CYS A 101 1.01 -5.35 -9.19
N GLU A 102 1.13 -5.89 -7.98
CA GLU A 102 0.64 -7.23 -7.67
C GLU A 102 -0.86 -7.22 -7.31
N ARG A 103 -1.51 -8.38 -7.33
CA ARG A 103 -2.88 -8.54 -6.82
C ARG A 103 -2.88 -8.53 -5.30
N LEU A 104 -3.65 -7.62 -4.69
CA LEU A 104 -3.88 -7.58 -3.25
C LEU A 104 -4.69 -8.80 -2.81
N GLN A 105 -4.29 -9.40 -1.69
CA GLN A 105 -4.91 -10.59 -1.12
C GLN A 105 -5.14 -10.44 0.39
N VAL A 106 -6.11 -11.21 0.91
CA VAL A 106 -6.28 -11.40 2.36
C VAL A 106 -4.98 -11.95 2.96
N GLY A 107 -4.62 -11.43 4.13
CA GLY A 107 -3.38 -11.74 4.85
C GLY A 107 -2.18 -10.89 4.40
N ASN A 108 -2.28 -10.09 3.34
CA ASN A 108 -1.20 -9.19 2.96
C ASN A 108 -1.02 -8.07 4.01
N CYS A 109 0.23 -7.70 4.25
CA CYS A 109 0.62 -6.62 5.15
C CYS A 109 0.87 -5.33 4.35
N CYS A 110 -0.04 -4.39 4.45
CA CYS A 110 0.07 -3.05 3.89
C CYS A 110 0.79 -2.12 4.86
N LEU A 111 1.52 -1.14 4.31
CA LEU A 111 2.06 -0.01 5.05
C LEU A 111 1.14 1.20 4.88
N GLY A 112 0.69 1.75 6.00
CA GLY A 112 -0.06 3.00 6.07
C GLY A 112 0.87 4.17 6.40
N LEU A 113 0.79 5.21 5.58
CA LEU A 113 1.33 6.55 5.85
C LEU A 113 0.29 7.38 6.60
#